data_AF-A0A975DKN7-F1
#
_entry.id   AF-A0A975DKN7-F1
#
_cell.length_a   1.000
_cell.length_b   1.000
_cell.length_c   1.000
_cell.angle_alpha   90.00
_cell.angle_beta   90.00
_cell.angle_gamma   90.00
#
_symmetry.space_group_name_H-M   'P 1'
#
loop_
_entity.id
_entity.type
_entity.pdbx_description
1 polymer ?
#
loop_
_entity_poly.entity_id
_entity_poly.type
_entity_poly.pdbx_seq_one_letter_code
_entity_poly.pdbx_strand_id
1 'polypeptide(L)'
;MFDCCPTIIVLYEAKNTVDQIADVFNSRYRNRLFININKEQSKFAKILKEQHEAILYVYVFDHPEEARKIRDFLASHPLLDQQVELPQLSLLFCEKQHRELALNMCNDDIFYHYETLKPIYDLNHLSLTVHRAVELLQCHLLKIKLEKEVKNLSEKLVSTHSTLDGIKDSLTDHQSAQSERLNKVTKPIGQLLENVTLLEWRRAYDNTTKSLSSKELDCLADQFPVEEIRESMNGLNHENSKALDTIVKAIETAKPKIEHSMPLILLADDQLLIQKIVTTIIELRGMRIESAMNGVEALLKAKVMMPDIVLLDIDMPTMDGFTTLQAFQSDEQLRDIPVIMLTSESDKEMIKTCIEYGATDYILKPTQAETLIRKVKRAIQQKRKQIIKTA
;
A
#
# COMPACT_ATOMS: atom_id res chain seq x y z
N MET A 1 2.32 -11.89 9.66
CA MET A 1 1.12 -12.34 10.39
C MET A 1 1.06 -11.52 11.65
N PHE A 2 0.20 -10.50 11.69
CA PHE A 2 0.00 -9.67 12.87
C PHE A 2 -0.94 -10.42 13.82
N ASP A 3 -0.53 -10.60 15.07
CA ASP A 3 -1.24 -11.29 16.17
C ASP A 3 -2.49 -10.53 16.68
N CYS A 4 -3.09 -9.65 15.88
CA CYS A 4 -4.29 -8.91 16.28
C CYS A 4 -5.53 -9.77 16.02
N CYS A 5 -5.95 -10.52 17.04
CA CYS A 5 -7.23 -11.23 17.03
C CYS A 5 -8.32 -10.30 17.59
N PRO A 6 -9.34 -9.92 16.79
CA PRO A 6 -10.48 -9.17 17.30
C PRO A 6 -11.21 -9.99 18.37
N THR A 7 -11.72 -9.31 19.39
CA THR A 7 -12.52 -9.93 20.44
C THR A 7 -13.93 -10.16 19.92
N ILE A 8 -14.38 -11.42 19.92
CA ILE A 8 -15.74 -11.76 19.49
C ILE A 8 -16.64 -11.84 20.73
N ILE A 9 -17.68 -11.02 20.78
CA ILE A 9 -18.67 -11.01 21.86
C ILE A 9 -20.00 -11.51 21.30
N VAL A 10 -20.39 -12.71 21.72
CA VAL A 10 -21.66 -13.33 21.37
C VAL A 10 -22.69 -13.03 22.46
N LEU A 11 -23.71 -12.29 22.07
CA LEU A 11 -24.83 -11.84 22.88
C LEU A 11 -26.06 -12.67 22.54
N TYR A 12 -26.66 -13.32 23.54
CA TYR A 12 -27.77 -14.22 23.29
C TYR A 12 -28.80 -14.27 24.42
N GLU A 13 -30.00 -14.70 24.07
CA GLU A 13 -31.10 -14.88 25.01
C GLU A 13 -31.30 -16.35 25.42
N ALA A 14 -31.49 -17.24 24.45
CA ALA A 14 -31.77 -18.67 24.67
C ALA A 14 -30.52 -19.55 24.46
N LYS A 15 -30.30 -20.50 25.38
CA LYS A 15 -29.09 -21.35 25.38
C LYS A 15 -29.03 -22.34 24.21
N ASN A 16 -30.17 -22.91 23.82
CA ASN A 16 -30.25 -23.97 22.79
C ASN A 16 -29.71 -23.53 21.42
N THR A 17 -29.89 -22.26 21.07
CA THR A 17 -29.47 -21.70 19.79
C THR A 17 -27.97 -21.43 19.76
N VAL A 18 -27.37 -21.11 20.91
CA VAL A 18 -25.94 -20.82 21.02
C VAL A 18 -25.09 -22.07 21.06
N ASP A 19 -25.56 -23.15 21.68
CA ASP A 19 -24.79 -24.40 21.75
C ASP A 19 -24.43 -24.94 20.34
N GLN A 20 -25.29 -24.71 19.34
CA GLN A 20 -25.05 -25.11 17.94
C GLN A 20 -24.03 -24.24 17.21
N ILE A 21 -23.97 -22.96 17.57
CA ILE A 21 -23.08 -21.97 16.97
C ILE A 21 -21.72 -21.98 17.69
N ALA A 22 -21.71 -22.34 18.97
CA ALA A 22 -20.55 -22.32 19.83
C ALA A 22 -19.40 -23.13 19.26
N ASP A 23 -19.65 -24.27 18.60
CA ASP A 23 -18.61 -25.10 17.98
C ASP A 23 -17.85 -24.38 16.86
N VAL A 24 -18.55 -23.57 16.04
CA VAL A 24 -17.94 -22.79 14.96
C VAL A 24 -17.00 -21.72 15.53
N PHE A 25 -17.40 -21.08 16.62
CA PHE A 25 -16.57 -20.06 17.27
C PHE A 25 -15.46 -20.68 18.12
N ASN A 26 -15.72 -21.83 18.78
CA ASN A 26 -14.79 -22.54 19.65
C ASN A 26 -13.61 -23.14 18.92
N SER A 27 -13.83 -23.66 17.72
CA SER A 27 -12.79 -24.28 16.91
C SER A 27 -11.82 -23.27 16.29
N ARG A 28 -12.28 -22.03 16.04
CA ARG A 28 -11.59 -21.11 15.11
C ARG A 28 -11.05 -19.82 15.74
N TYR A 29 -11.60 -19.34 16.86
CA TYR A 29 -11.22 -18.03 17.43
C TYR A 29 -10.80 -18.15 18.89
N ARG A 30 -9.63 -17.59 19.27
CA ARG A 30 -9.12 -17.68 20.66
C ARG A 30 -9.81 -16.70 21.62
N ASN A 31 -10.02 -15.44 21.22
CA ASN A 31 -10.66 -14.41 22.05
C ASN A 31 -12.15 -14.31 21.77
N ARG A 32 -12.95 -15.09 22.51
CA ARG A 32 -14.41 -15.13 22.36
C ARG A 32 -15.11 -15.18 23.71
N LEU A 33 -16.20 -14.46 23.82
CA LEU A 33 -17.00 -14.34 25.04
C LEU A 33 -18.46 -14.58 24.70
N PHE A 34 -19.09 -15.54 25.38
CA PHE A 34 -20.52 -15.81 25.27
C PHE A 34 -21.21 -15.20 26.49
N ILE A 35 -22.17 -14.31 26.26
CA ILE A 35 -22.85 -13.56 27.32
C ILE A 35 -24.35 -13.74 27.17
N ASN A 36 -24.97 -14.32 28.19
CA ASN A 36 -26.42 -14.36 28.29
C ASN A 36 -26.92 -13.06 28.92
N ILE A 37 -27.64 -12.26 28.14
CA ILE A 37 -28.05 -10.91 28.57
C ILE A 37 -29.02 -10.94 29.75
N ASN A 38 -29.86 -11.98 29.84
CA ASN A 38 -30.87 -12.11 30.89
C ASN A 38 -30.27 -12.56 32.23
N LYS A 39 -29.08 -13.19 32.23
CA LYS A 39 -28.48 -13.80 33.45
C LYS A 39 -27.13 -13.21 33.87
N GLU A 40 -26.38 -12.59 32.97
CA GLU A 40 -24.95 -12.26 33.19
C GLU A 40 -24.59 -10.77 32.99
N GLN A 41 -25.48 -9.86 33.39
CA GLN A 41 -25.28 -8.40 33.26
C GLN A 41 -24.01 -7.88 33.97
N SER A 42 -23.61 -8.51 35.08
CA SER A 42 -22.41 -8.12 35.84
C SER A 42 -21.09 -8.51 35.14
N LYS A 43 -21.08 -9.57 34.33
CA LYS A 43 -19.92 -9.95 33.50
C LYS A 43 -19.79 -9.00 32.31
N PHE A 44 -20.90 -8.62 31.69
CA PHE A 44 -20.95 -7.65 30.60
C PHE A 44 -20.32 -6.29 30.98
N ALA A 45 -20.65 -5.77 32.16
CA ALA A 45 -20.08 -4.51 32.67
C ALA A 45 -18.57 -4.58 32.99
N LYS A 46 -18.02 -5.77 33.24
CA LYS A 46 -16.55 -5.95 33.40
C LYS A 46 -15.84 -5.98 32.05
N ILE A 47 -16.43 -6.65 31.05
CA ILE A 47 -15.87 -6.76 29.69
C ILE A 47 -15.84 -5.40 29.00
N LEU A 48 -16.87 -4.57 29.24
CA LEU A 48 -16.92 -3.19 28.77
C LEU A 48 -15.85 -2.27 29.38
N LYS A 49 -15.25 -2.67 30.52
CA LYS A 49 -14.15 -1.93 31.16
C LYS A 49 -12.77 -2.41 30.70
N GLU A 50 -12.68 -3.59 30.09
CA GLU A 50 -11.43 -4.10 29.52
C GLU A 50 -11.16 -3.41 28.17
N GLN A 51 -9.91 -3.03 27.92
CA GLN A 51 -9.51 -2.44 26.63
C GLN A 51 -9.42 -3.55 25.58
N HIS A 52 -10.25 -3.47 24.53
CA HIS A 52 -10.21 -4.37 23.38
C HIS A 52 -9.74 -3.58 22.16
N GLU A 53 -8.89 -4.16 21.30
CA GLU A 53 -8.39 -3.46 20.10
C GLU A 53 -9.42 -3.43 18.94
N ALA A 54 -10.31 -4.42 18.86
CA ALA A 54 -11.42 -4.49 17.91
C ALA A 54 -12.48 -5.45 18.44
N ILE A 55 -13.76 -5.15 18.19
CA ILE A 55 -14.87 -5.91 18.75
C ILE A 55 -15.85 -6.33 17.66
N LEU A 56 -16.13 -7.63 17.57
CA LEU A 56 -17.22 -8.19 16.79
C LEU A 56 -18.37 -8.56 17.71
N TYR A 57 -19.48 -7.82 17.63
CA TYR A 57 -20.71 -8.16 18.34
C TYR A 57 -21.55 -9.11 17.49
N VAL A 58 -21.91 -10.24 18.06
CA VAL A 58 -22.76 -11.26 17.44
C VAL A 58 -24.05 -11.34 18.25
N TYR A 59 -25.16 -10.89 17.68
CA TYR A 59 -26.47 -10.86 18.33
C TYR A 59 -27.27 -12.08 17.90
N VAL A 60 -27.55 -13.00 18.83
CA VAL A 60 -28.35 -14.21 18.60
C VAL A 60 -29.68 -14.09 19.33
N PHE A 61 -30.70 -13.63 18.60
CA PHE A 61 -32.04 -13.33 19.13
C PHE A 61 -33.10 -13.91 18.21
N ASP A 62 -34.21 -14.40 18.76
CA ASP A 62 -35.29 -14.90 17.92
C ASP A 62 -35.92 -13.76 17.12
N HIS A 63 -36.13 -12.59 17.78
CA HIS A 63 -36.69 -11.39 17.17
C HIS A 63 -35.64 -10.25 17.00
N PRO A 64 -35.49 -9.62 15.81
CA PRO A 64 -34.46 -8.61 15.58
C PRO A 64 -34.58 -7.33 16.42
N GLU A 65 -35.80 -6.92 16.77
CA GLU A 65 -36.03 -5.73 17.60
C GLU A 65 -35.41 -5.84 19.00
N GLU A 66 -35.29 -7.06 19.54
CA GLU A 66 -34.63 -7.28 20.82
C GLU A 66 -33.13 -7.03 20.71
N ALA A 67 -32.52 -7.56 19.64
CA ALA A 67 -31.12 -7.29 19.31
C ALA A 67 -30.88 -5.78 19.12
N ARG A 68 -31.80 -5.07 18.45
CA ARG A 68 -31.72 -3.62 18.24
C ARG A 68 -31.69 -2.86 19.57
N LYS A 69 -32.61 -3.16 20.50
CA LYS A 69 -32.64 -2.50 21.81
C LYS A 69 -31.31 -2.61 22.55
N ILE A 70 -30.66 -3.78 22.46
CA ILE A 70 -29.37 -4.01 23.10
C ILE A 70 -28.27 -3.24 22.38
N ARG A 71 -28.27 -3.22 21.05
CA ARG A 71 -27.32 -2.43 20.26
C ARG A 71 -27.43 -0.94 20.60
N ASP A 72 -28.65 -0.40 20.64
CA ASP A 72 -28.88 1.01 20.95
C ASP A 72 -28.46 1.34 22.39
N PHE A 73 -28.67 0.40 23.33
CA PHE A 73 -28.13 0.50 24.68
C PHE A 73 -26.60 0.51 24.71
N LEU A 74 -25.94 -0.34 23.91
CA LEU A 74 -24.49 -0.38 23.79
C LEU A 74 -23.93 0.91 23.17
N ALA A 75 -24.55 1.40 22.10
CA ALA A 75 -24.15 2.62 21.41
C ALA A 75 -24.30 3.87 22.29
N SER A 76 -25.29 3.89 23.19
CA SER A 76 -25.52 5.02 24.12
C SER A 76 -24.72 4.92 25.42
N HIS A 77 -23.90 3.88 25.62
CA HIS A 77 -23.23 3.67 26.89
C HIS A 77 -21.95 4.51 27.00
N PRO A 78 -21.80 5.40 28.01
CA PRO A 78 -20.66 6.32 28.15
C PRO A 78 -19.26 5.69 28.24
N LEU A 79 -19.16 4.40 28.56
CA LEU A 79 -17.88 3.67 28.58
C LEU A 79 -17.36 3.31 27.18
N LEU A 80 -18.26 3.20 26.19
CA LEU A 80 -17.93 2.92 24.79
C LEU A 80 -17.70 4.19 23.97
N ASP A 81 -18.16 5.34 24.46
CA ASP A 81 -17.98 6.66 23.83
C ASP A 81 -16.50 7.11 23.85
N GLN A 82 -15.69 6.58 24.78
CA GLN A 82 -14.23 6.75 24.78
C GLN A 82 -13.50 5.80 23.80
N GLN A 83 -14.20 4.80 23.26
CA GLN A 83 -13.67 3.78 22.33
C GLN A 83 -14.07 4.02 20.87
N VAL A 84 -14.60 5.20 20.53
CA VAL A 84 -15.09 5.57 19.18
C VAL A 84 -14.02 5.43 18.08
N GLU A 85 -12.73 5.41 18.43
CA GLU A 85 -11.65 5.16 17.46
C GLU A 85 -11.46 3.68 17.08
N LEU A 86 -12.10 2.73 17.77
CA LEU A 86 -11.86 1.30 17.58
C LEU A 86 -12.92 0.70 16.64
N PRO A 87 -12.53 -0.16 15.67
CA PRO A 87 -13.47 -0.71 14.72
C PRO A 87 -14.40 -1.72 15.42
N GLN A 88 -15.70 -1.46 15.31
CA GLN A 88 -16.77 -2.30 15.85
C GLN A 88 -17.66 -2.79 14.70
N LEU A 89 -18.05 -4.06 14.74
CA LEU A 89 -18.94 -4.64 13.74
C LEU A 89 -20.04 -5.45 14.43
N SER A 90 -21.27 -5.38 13.90
CA SER A 90 -22.44 -6.04 14.49
C SER A 90 -23.07 -7.03 13.51
N LEU A 91 -23.11 -8.30 13.87
CA LEU A 91 -23.78 -9.38 13.12
C LEU A 91 -25.07 -9.78 13.83
N LEU A 92 -26.15 -9.93 13.08
CA LEU A 92 -27.45 -10.37 13.59
C LEU A 92 -27.74 -11.81 13.18
N PHE A 93 -28.22 -12.61 14.11
CA PHE A 93 -28.75 -13.95 13.87
C PHE A 93 -30.18 -13.99 14.37
N CYS A 94 -31.12 -14.27 13.47
CA CYS A 94 -32.54 -14.29 13.79
C CYS A 94 -33.30 -15.49 13.20
N GLU A 95 -34.56 -15.66 13.61
CA GLU A 95 -35.41 -16.67 12.98
C GLU A 95 -35.83 -16.26 11.56
N LYS A 96 -36.01 -17.26 10.69
CA LYS A 96 -36.34 -17.07 9.27
C LYS A 96 -37.61 -16.23 9.06
N GLN A 97 -38.56 -16.32 9.98
CA GLN A 97 -39.82 -15.58 9.94
C GLN A 97 -39.64 -14.06 10.01
N HIS A 98 -38.51 -13.57 10.54
CA HIS A 98 -38.21 -12.15 10.68
C HIS A 98 -37.17 -11.63 9.67
N ARG A 99 -36.92 -12.39 8.60
CA ARG A 99 -35.90 -12.06 7.58
C ARG A 99 -36.08 -10.68 6.94
N GLU A 100 -37.31 -10.30 6.60
CA GLU A 100 -37.57 -8.99 5.98
C GLU A 100 -37.20 -7.84 6.91
N LEU A 101 -37.52 -8.00 8.20
CA LEU A 101 -37.21 -7.00 9.21
C LEU A 101 -35.70 -6.92 9.48
N ALA A 102 -35.01 -8.06 9.50
CA ALA A 102 -33.54 -8.10 9.59
C ALA A 102 -32.85 -7.48 8.37
N LEU A 103 -33.39 -7.68 7.16
CA LEU A 103 -32.89 -7.06 5.93
C LEU A 103 -33.04 -5.54 5.98
N ASN A 104 -34.21 -5.04 6.40
CA ASN A 104 -34.43 -3.60 6.55
C ASN A 104 -33.46 -2.99 7.56
N MET A 105 -33.23 -3.66 8.70
CA MET A 105 -32.24 -3.21 9.68
C MET A 105 -30.81 -3.19 9.14
N CYS A 106 -30.44 -4.07 8.20
CA CYS A 106 -29.13 -4.01 7.56
C CYS A 106 -29.04 -2.85 6.55
N ASN A 107 -30.14 -2.57 5.83
CA ASN A 107 -30.21 -1.41 4.93
C ASN A 107 -30.16 -0.08 5.68
N ASP A 108 -30.68 -0.05 6.92
CA ASP A 108 -30.63 1.10 7.82
C ASP A 108 -29.28 1.22 8.58
N ASP A 109 -28.25 0.46 8.16
CA ASP A 109 -26.92 0.40 8.80
C ASP A 109 -26.97 0.05 10.31
N ILE A 110 -28.03 -0.64 10.74
CA ILE A 110 -28.17 -1.11 12.13
C ILE A 110 -27.30 -2.34 12.35
N PHE A 111 -27.31 -3.28 11.43
CA PHE A 111 -26.42 -4.44 11.48
C PHE A 111 -25.62 -4.52 10.19
N TYR A 112 -24.37 -4.97 10.28
CA TYR A 112 -23.53 -5.15 9.11
C TYR A 112 -24.04 -6.28 8.23
N HIS A 113 -24.50 -7.36 8.86
CA HIS A 113 -25.07 -8.50 8.16
C HIS A 113 -26.02 -9.28 9.07
N TYR A 114 -26.95 -10.00 8.44
CA TYR A 114 -27.86 -10.89 9.14
C TYR A 114 -27.82 -12.32 8.59
N GLU A 115 -28.12 -13.29 9.43
CA GLU A 115 -28.20 -14.71 9.08
C GLU A 115 -29.39 -15.39 9.76
N THR A 116 -29.92 -16.43 9.13
CA THR A 116 -31.09 -17.17 9.66
C THR A 116 -30.69 -18.53 10.20
N LEU A 117 -31.05 -18.84 11.45
CA LEU A 117 -30.56 -20.03 12.16
C LEU A 117 -31.44 -21.28 12.06
N LYS A 118 -32.67 -21.20 11.55
CA LYS A 118 -33.56 -22.37 11.44
C LYS A 118 -34.26 -22.44 10.08
N PRO A 119 -34.21 -23.60 9.38
CA PRO A 119 -33.26 -24.70 9.54
C PRO A 119 -31.83 -24.24 9.21
N ILE A 120 -30.82 -24.76 9.92
CA ILE A 120 -29.41 -24.52 9.59
C ILE A 120 -29.13 -25.24 8.27
N TYR A 121 -29.19 -24.52 7.16
CA TYR A 121 -28.91 -25.11 5.85
C TYR A 121 -27.40 -25.24 5.58
N ASP A 122 -26.54 -24.46 6.26
CA ASP A 122 -25.09 -24.55 6.04
C ASP A 122 -24.25 -23.92 7.17
N LEU A 123 -23.64 -24.74 8.03
CA LEU A 123 -22.65 -24.29 9.03
C LEU A 123 -21.40 -23.68 8.37
N ASN A 124 -21.09 -24.06 7.13
CA ASN A 124 -19.94 -23.48 6.42
C ASN A 124 -20.24 -22.04 5.98
N HIS A 125 -21.47 -21.76 5.57
CA HIS A 125 -21.91 -20.40 5.24
C HIS A 125 -21.76 -19.48 6.46
N LEU A 126 -22.25 -19.93 7.63
CA LEU A 126 -22.05 -19.25 8.90
C LEU A 126 -20.56 -18.99 9.19
N SER A 127 -19.71 -20.01 9.03
CA SER A 127 -18.27 -19.86 9.25
C SER A 127 -17.63 -18.87 8.29
N LEU A 128 -18.09 -18.81 7.03
CA LEU A 128 -17.59 -17.87 6.02
C LEU A 128 -18.01 -16.44 6.33
N THR A 129 -19.28 -16.23 6.73
CA THR A 129 -19.80 -14.92 7.11
C THR A 129 -19.03 -14.34 8.29
N VAL A 130 -18.82 -15.14 9.35
CA VAL A 130 -18.04 -14.71 10.52
C VAL A 130 -16.58 -14.46 10.14
N HIS A 131 -15.99 -15.30 9.28
CA HIS A 131 -14.61 -15.11 8.84
C HIS A 131 -14.42 -13.80 8.08
N ARG A 132 -15.31 -13.48 7.13
CA ARG A 132 -15.29 -12.20 6.39
C ARG A 132 -15.45 -11.00 7.31
N ALA A 133 -16.34 -11.09 8.29
CA ALA A 133 -16.53 -10.04 9.29
C ALA A 133 -15.25 -9.79 10.12
N VAL A 134 -14.56 -10.86 10.52
CA VAL A 134 -13.29 -10.79 11.24
C VAL A 134 -12.18 -10.19 10.37
N GLU A 135 -12.06 -10.62 9.11
CA GLU A 135 -11.07 -10.07 8.17
C GLU A 135 -11.28 -8.57 7.93
N LEU A 136 -12.53 -8.13 7.78
CA LEU A 136 -12.85 -6.69 7.65
C LEU A 136 -12.42 -5.88 8.87
N LEU A 137 -12.68 -6.39 10.08
CA LEU A 137 -12.22 -5.74 11.31
C LEU A 137 -10.70 -5.65 11.37
N GLN A 138 -9.99 -6.72 10.98
CA GLN A 138 -8.52 -6.71 10.92
C GLN A 138 -7.99 -5.69 9.91
N CYS A 139 -8.62 -5.59 8.74
CA CYS A 139 -8.28 -4.58 7.74
C CYS A 139 -8.49 -3.15 8.27
N HIS A 140 -9.60 -2.88 8.95
CA HIS A 140 -9.85 -1.57 9.56
C HIS A 140 -8.83 -1.24 10.66
N LEU A 141 -8.47 -2.21 11.50
CA LEU A 141 -7.47 -2.04 12.55
C LEU A 141 -6.09 -1.71 11.95
N LEU A 142 -5.70 -2.42 10.89
CA LEU A 142 -4.46 -2.14 10.16
C LEU A 142 -4.47 -0.72 9.55
N LYS A 143 -5.59 -0.29 8.96
CA LYS A 143 -5.74 1.05 8.42
C LYS A 143 -5.51 2.12 9.50
N ILE A 144 -6.14 1.98 10.66
CA ILE A 144 -5.99 2.92 11.78
C ILE A 144 -4.53 2.95 12.28
N LYS A 145 -3.86 1.80 12.37
CA LYS A 145 -2.44 1.73 12.74
C LYS A 145 -1.54 2.46 11.74
N LEU A 146 -1.76 2.24 10.45
CA LEU A 146 -1.05 2.91 9.37
C LEU A 146 -1.26 4.44 9.39
N GLU A 147 -2.50 4.90 9.59
CA GLU A 147 -2.80 6.33 9.69
C GLU A 147 -2.09 6.99 10.88
N LYS A 148 -2.03 6.30 12.04
CA LYS A 148 -1.26 6.75 13.21
C LYS A 148 0.25 6.82 12.92
N GLU A 149 0.81 5.85 12.21
CA GLU A 149 2.22 5.87 11.81
C GLU A 149 2.54 7.00 10.83
N VAL A 150 1.70 7.19 9.81
CA VAL A 150 1.86 8.29 8.83
C VAL A 150 1.83 9.64 9.54
N LYS A 151 0.92 9.83 10.51
CA LYS A 151 0.85 11.06 11.30
C LYS A 151 2.10 11.28 12.16
N ASN A 152 2.62 10.24 12.80
CA ASN A 152 3.86 10.34 13.58
C ASN A 152 5.07 10.67 12.68
N LEU A 153 5.14 10.06 11.49
CA LEU A 153 6.18 10.37 10.51
C LEU A 153 6.09 11.80 9.99
N SER A 154 4.89 12.32 9.75
CA SER A 154 4.72 13.72 9.32
C SER A 154 5.12 14.70 10.43
N GLU A 155 4.76 14.43 11.69
CA GLU A 155 5.19 15.24 12.84
C GLU A 155 6.72 15.23 13.00
N LYS A 156 7.37 14.06 12.83
CA LYS A 156 8.84 13.97 12.81
C LYS A 156 9.45 14.76 11.66
N LEU A 157 8.90 14.66 10.45
CA LEU A 157 9.40 15.38 9.29
C LEU A 157 9.33 16.91 9.51
N VAL A 158 8.22 17.40 10.04
CA VAL A 158 8.04 18.82 10.40
C VAL A 158 9.07 19.25 11.44
N SER A 159 9.32 18.44 12.47
CA SER A 159 10.34 18.74 13.47
C SER A 159 11.75 18.80 12.85
N THR A 160 12.09 17.86 11.96
CA THR A 160 13.40 17.87 11.27
C THR A 160 13.56 19.06 10.33
N HIS A 161 12.48 19.48 9.66
CA HIS A 161 12.49 20.66 8.82
C HIS A 161 12.74 21.93 9.63
N SER A 162 12.06 22.08 10.78
CA SER A 162 12.29 23.22 11.68
C SER A 162 13.72 23.28 12.23
N THR A 163 14.34 22.13 12.50
CA THR A 163 15.76 22.08 12.92
C THR A 163 16.71 22.44 11.79
N LEU A 164 16.41 22.05 10.55
CA LEU A 164 17.21 22.39 9.38
C LEU A 164 17.10 23.88 9.05
N ASP A 165 15.92 24.47 9.19
CA ASP A 165 15.73 25.92 9.05
C ASP A 165 16.49 26.69 10.14
N GLY A 166 16.48 26.23 11.39
CA GLY A 166 17.30 26.83 12.46
C GLY A 166 18.81 26.74 12.20
N ILE A 167 19.29 25.64 11.61
CA ILE A 167 20.69 25.48 11.19
C ILE A 167 21.00 26.40 9.99
N LYS A 168 20.06 26.54 9.05
CA LYS A 168 20.18 27.45 7.91
C LYS A 168 20.25 28.91 8.36
N ASP A 169 19.44 29.30 9.34
CA ASP A 169 19.46 30.64 9.93
C ASP A 169 20.79 30.90 10.67
N SER A 170 21.30 29.89 11.39
CA SER A 170 22.62 29.95 12.04
C SER A 170 23.79 30.02 11.03
N LEU A 171 23.66 29.36 9.88
CA LEU A 171 24.63 29.42 8.78
C LEU A 171 24.59 30.77 8.05
N THR A 172 23.41 31.40 7.92
CA THR A 172 23.29 32.75 7.36
C THR A 172 23.91 33.82 8.26
N ASP A 173 23.82 33.67 9.59
CA ASP A 173 24.51 34.55 10.53
C ASP A 173 26.05 34.43 10.43
N HIS A 174 26.57 33.21 10.21
CA HIS A 174 28.01 32.99 10.02
C HIS A 174 28.57 33.47 8.67
N GLN A 175 27.73 33.73 7.66
CA GLN A 175 28.15 34.30 6.38
C GLN A 175 28.33 35.84 6.41
N SER A 176 27.89 36.53 7.47
CA SER A 176 28.00 37.99 7.58
C SER A 176 29.43 38.50 7.84
N ALA A 177 30.30 37.70 8.47
CA ALA A 177 31.68 38.12 8.81
C ALA A 177 32.72 37.76 7.72
N GLN A 178 32.49 36.71 6.91
CA GLN A 178 33.40 36.29 5.84
C GLN A 178 33.11 36.96 4.49
N SER A 179 31.87 37.36 4.23
CA SER A 179 31.45 38.02 2.97
C SER A 179 32.03 39.42 2.80
N GLU A 180 32.34 40.15 3.87
CA GLU A 180 32.91 41.50 3.79
C GLU A 180 34.40 41.50 3.38
N ARG A 181 35.14 40.44 3.75
CA ARG A 181 36.53 40.22 3.30
C ARG A 181 36.58 39.72 1.85
N LEU A 182 35.68 38.82 1.47
CA LEU A 182 35.61 38.32 0.08
C LEU A 182 35.19 39.44 -0.89
N ASN A 183 34.23 40.29 -0.50
CA ASN A 183 33.75 41.42 -1.32
C ASN A 183 34.79 42.53 -1.52
N LYS A 184 35.82 42.64 -0.67
CA LYS A 184 36.96 43.55 -0.93
C LYS A 184 37.92 43.02 -2.01
N VAL A 185 37.98 41.70 -2.18
CA VAL A 185 38.89 41.04 -3.13
C VAL A 185 38.22 40.79 -4.49
N THR A 186 36.90 40.54 -4.52
CA THR A 186 36.17 40.21 -5.76
C THR A 186 35.75 41.44 -6.58
N LYS A 187 35.57 42.60 -5.95
CA LYS A 187 35.12 43.84 -6.64
C LYS A 187 36.11 44.38 -7.69
N PRO A 188 37.43 44.40 -7.45
CA PRO A 188 38.41 44.81 -8.46
C PRO A 188 38.50 43.83 -9.63
N ILE A 189 38.31 42.53 -9.37
CA ILE A 189 38.39 41.45 -10.36
C ILE A 189 37.17 41.48 -11.29
N GLY A 190 35.97 41.76 -10.74
CA GLY A 190 34.75 41.92 -11.54
C GLY A 190 34.82 43.13 -12.50
N GLN A 191 35.36 44.26 -12.05
CA GLN A 191 35.51 45.46 -12.89
C GLN A 191 36.53 45.30 -14.03
N LEU A 192 37.53 44.42 -13.85
CA LEU A 192 38.50 44.07 -14.89
C LEU A 192 37.93 43.09 -15.94
N LEU A 193 36.99 42.23 -15.53
CA LEU A 193 36.39 41.23 -16.40
C LEU A 193 35.24 41.78 -17.27
N GLU A 194 34.57 42.86 -16.84
CA GLU A 194 33.45 43.46 -17.60
C GLU A 194 33.89 44.28 -18.83
N ASN A 195 35.12 44.80 -18.87
CA ASN A 195 35.54 45.77 -19.89
C ASN A 195 36.41 45.22 -21.02
N VAL A 196 36.64 43.91 -21.09
CA VAL A 196 37.52 43.33 -22.11
C VAL A 196 36.89 42.08 -22.67
N THR A 197 36.57 42.10 -23.96
CA THR A 197 36.01 40.92 -24.63
C THR A 197 37.03 39.78 -24.67
N LEU A 198 36.59 38.52 -24.52
CA LEU A 198 37.44 37.32 -24.47
C LEU A 198 38.47 37.21 -25.62
N LEU A 199 38.17 37.81 -26.77
CA LEU A 199 39.05 37.85 -27.94
C LEU A 199 40.20 38.87 -27.79
N GLU A 200 39.98 39.97 -27.08
CA GLU A 200 41.00 40.96 -26.76
C GLU A 200 41.91 40.47 -25.64
N TRP A 201 41.36 39.76 -24.64
CA TRP A 201 42.16 39.08 -23.62
C TRP A 201 43.12 38.07 -24.21
N ARG A 202 42.67 37.26 -25.17
CA ARG A 202 43.52 36.26 -25.81
C ARG A 202 44.62 36.90 -26.65
N ARG A 203 44.31 37.99 -27.37
CA ARG A 203 45.30 38.77 -28.13
C ARG A 203 46.29 39.51 -27.23
N ALA A 204 45.82 40.08 -26.13
CA ALA A 204 46.67 40.76 -25.15
C ALA A 204 47.59 39.75 -24.45
N TYR A 205 47.03 38.62 -23.99
CA TYR A 205 47.76 37.52 -23.38
C TYR A 205 48.80 36.91 -24.33
N ASP A 206 48.46 36.64 -25.58
CA ASP A 206 49.40 36.10 -26.57
C ASP A 206 50.50 37.12 -26.96
N ASN A 207 50.22 38.43 -26.87
CA ASN A 207 51.20 39.48 -27.14
C ASN A 207 52.10 39.76 -25.92
N THR A 208 51.58 39.70 -24.69
CA THR A 208 52.39 39.86 -23.47
C THR A 208 53.23 38.63 -23.16
N THR A 209 52.69 37.42 -23.35
CA THR A 209 53.47 36.17 -23.17
C THR A 209 54.60 36.02 -24.19
N LYS A 210 54.46 36.59 -25.39
CA LYS A 210 55.56 36.68 -26.37
C LYS A 210 56.60 37.76 -26.04
N SER A 211 56.28 38.72 -25.17
CA SER A 211 57.14 39.87 -24.84
C SER A 211 57.89 39.73 -23.51
N LEU A 212 57.53 38.78 -22.64
CA LEU A 212 58.07 38.71 -21.28
C LEU A 212 59.13 37.60 -21.16
N SER A 213 60.33 37.98 -20.73
CA SER A 213 61.43 37.03 -20.54
C SER A 213 61.23 36.20 -19.29
N SER A 214 61.71 34.95 -19.31
CA SER A 214 61.48 33.91 -18.31
C SER A 214 61.81 34.27 -16.85
N LYS A 215 62.52 35.38 -16.59
CA LYS A 215 62.87 35.83 -15.22
C LYS A 215 61.76 36.59 -14.49
N GLU A 216 60.76 37.14 -15.19
CA GLU A 216 59.68 37.91 -14.57
C GLU A 216 58.48 37.02 -14.19
N LEU A 217 58.35 35.84 -14.81
CA LEU A 217 57.32 34.84 -14.54
C LEU A 217 57.55 34.10 -13.21
N ASP A 218 58.81 33.85 -12.82
CA ASP A 218 59.12 33.11 -11.59
C ASP A 218 58.82 33.93 -10.31
N CYS A 219 58.85 35.26 -10.39
CA CYS A 219 58.64 36.15 -9.23
C CYS A 219 57.16 36.30 -8.81
N LEU A 220 56.21 35.95 -9.70
CA LEU A 220 54.76 36.05 -9.44
C LEU A 220 54.17 34.78 -8.83
N ALA A 221 54.87 33.64 -8.91
CA ALA A 221 54.41 32.36 -8.38
C ALA A 221 54.49 32.27 -6.84
N ASP A 222 55.36 33.05 -6.20
CA ASP A 222 55.57 33.02 -4.74
C ASP A 222 54.50 33.76 -3.91
N GLN A 223 53.55 34.47 -4.54
CA GLN A 223 52.55 35.29 -3.83
C GLN A 223 51.15 34.66 -3.71
N PHE A 224 50.91 33.48 -4.28
CA PHE A 224 49.60 32.80 -4.23
C PHE A 224 49.67 31.53 -3.38
N PRO A 225 48.97 31.46 -2.22
CA PRO A 225 48.97 30.27 -1.36
C PRO A 225 48.00 29.25 -1.96
N VAL A 226 48.45 28.53 -2.98
CA VAL A 226 47.64 27.51 -3.68
C VAL A 226 47.34 26.31 -2.77
N GLU A 227 48.23 26.00 -1.82
CA GLU A 227 48.05 24.82 -0.95
C GLU A 227 47.04 25.03 0.19
N GLU A 228 46.92 26.22 0.77
CA GLU A 228 45.89 26.49 1.80
C GLU A 228 44.46 26.41 1.22
N ILE A 229 44.29 26.86 -0.03
CA ILE A 229 43.02 26.78 -0.76
C ILE A 229 42.69 25.32 -1.10
N ARG A 230 43.72 24.51 -1.42
CA ARG A 230 43.55 23.09 -1.73
C ARG A 230 43.16 22.28 -0.50
N GLU A 231 43.78 22.54 0.64
CA GLU A 231 43.41 21.90 1.92
C GLU A 231 42.00 22.27 2.34
N SER A 232 41.62 23.55 2.20
CA SER A 232 40.26 24.01 2.51
C SER A 232 39.21 23.41 1.58
N MET A 233 39.50 23.30 0.27
CA MET A 233 38.61 22.62 -0.69
C MET A 233 38.48 21.12 -0.43
N ASN A 234 39.57 20.46 -0.02
CA ASN A 234 39.52 19.05 0.35
C ASN A 234 38.73 18.82 1.65
N GLY A 235 38.84 19.73 2.62
CA GLY A 235 38.03 19.71 3.84
C GLY A 235 36.53 19.87 3.55
N LEU A 236 36.16 20.86 2.74
CA LEU A 236 34.78 21.09 2.29
C LEU A 236 34.20 19.92 1.49
N ASN A 237 34.99 19.31 0.59
CA ASN A 237 34.56 18.12 -0.14
C ASN A 237 34.35 16.90 0.77
N HIS A 238 35.19 16.74 1.80
CA HIS A 238 35.07 15.63 2.74
C HIS A 238 33.86 15.78 3.68
N GLU A 239 33.57 16.99 4.15
CA GLU A 239 32.39 17.29 4.95
C GLU A 239 31.10 17.16 4.14
N ASN A 240 31.08 17.67 2.91
CA ASN A 240 29.94 17.52 2.01
C ASN A 240 29.70 16.04 1.64
N SER A 241 30.75 15.25 1.44
CA SER A 241 30.63 13.80 1.18
C SER A 241 30.03 13.06 2.38
N LYS A 242 30.42 13.41 3.62
CA LYS A 242 29.85 12.80 4.84
C LYS A 242 28.41 13.23 5.07
N ALA A 243 28.07 14.49 4.80
CA ALA A 243 26.70 14.97 4.87
C ALA A 243 25.81 14.26 3.83
N LEU A 244 26.30 14.09 2.60
CA LEU A 244 25.61 13.34 1.55
C LEU A 244 25.45 11.85 1.93
N ASP A 245 26.47 11.19 2.48
CA ASP A 245 26.35 9.81 2.95
C ASP A 245 25.33 9.66 4.10
N THR A 246 25.25 10.67 4.97
CA THR A 246 24.30 10.68 6.09
C THR A 246 22.88 10.91 5.59
N ILE A 247 22.69 11.79 4.61
CA ILE A 247 21.40 12.04 3.95
C ILE A 247 20.98 10.83 3.12
N VAL A 248 21.90 10.18 2.39
CA VAL A 248 21.63 8.95 1.64
C VAL A 248 21.23 7.82 2.59
N LYS A 249 21.93 7.63 3.71
CA LYS A 249 21.53 6.66 4.73
C LYS A 249 20.18 7.00 5.35
N ALA A 250 19.92 8.27 5.65
CA ALA A 250 18.64 8.74 6.18
C ALA A 250 17.50 8.49 5.18
N ILE A 251 17.73 8.74 3.89
CA ILE A 251 16.81 8.46 2.78
C ILE A 251 16.65 6.94 2.58
N GLU A 252 17.68 6.11 2.78
CA GLU A 252 17.57 4.65 2.73
C GLU A 252 16.77 4.08 3.93
N THR A 253 16.91 4.66 5.12
CA THR A 253 16.08 4.32 6.28
C THR A 253 14.67 4.90 6.23
N ALA A 254 14.47 6.04 5.56
CA ALA A 254 13.17 6.70 5.39
C ALA A 254 12.45 6.26 4.11
N LYS A 255 13.15 5.62 3.16
CA LYS A 255 12.53 4.88 2.06
C LYS A 255 11.62 3.85 2.73
N PRO A 256 10.32 3.82 2.41
CA PRO A 256 9.49 2.74 2.89
C PRO A 256 10.19 1.45 2.46
N LYS A 257 10.56 0.60 3.43
CA LYS A 257 10.75 -0.81 3.11
C LYS A 257 9.47 -1.19 2.39
N ILE A 258 9.56 -1.49 1.10
CA ILE A 258 8.46 -2.15 0.39
C ILE A 258 8.40 -3.54 1.02
N GLU A 259 7.85 -3.60 2.23
CA GLU A 259 7.31 -4.82 2.79
C GLU A 259 6.32 -5.30 1.75
N HIS A 260 6.58 -6.51 1.25
CA HIS A 260 5.94 -7.07 0.08
C HIS A 260 4.42 -6.84 0.11
N SER A 261 3.94 -5.82 -0.59
CA SER A 261 2.52 -5.68 -0.85
C SER A 261 2.11 -6.96 -1.56
N MET A 262 1.05 -7.60 -1.06
CA MET A 262 0.52 -8.80 -1.69
C MET A 262 0.21 -8.43 -3.15
N PRO A 263 0.82 -9.13 -4.13
CA PRO A 263 0.71 -8.76 -5.52
C PRO A 263 -0.76 -8.81 -5.92
N LEU A 264 -1.19 -7.77 -6.63
CA LEU A 264 -2.56 -7.65 -7.13
C LEU A 264 -2.65 -8.27 -8.52
N ILE A 265 -3.52 -9.25 -8.67
CA ILE A 265 -3.76 -9.97 -9.91
C ILE A 265 -5.11 -9.53 -10.45
N LEU A 266 -5.18 -9.14 -11.72
CA LEU A 266 -6.46 -8.93 -12.39
C LEU A 266 -6.79 -10.16 -13.24
N LEU A 267 -7.95 -10.76 -13.04
CA LEU A 267 -8.46 -11.85 -13.86
C LEU A 267 -9.60 -11.36 -14.73
N ALA A 268 -9.49 -11.54 -16.05
CA ALA A 268 -10.55 -11.27 -17.01
C ALA A 268 -11.01 -12.58 -17.65
N ASP A 269 -12.23 -13.00 -17.33
CA ASP A 269 -12.82 -14.27 -17.78
C ASP A 269 -14.35 -14.14 -17.67
N ASP A 270 -15.12 -14.54 -18.68
CA ASP A 270 -16.57 -14.39 -18.67
C ASP A 270 -17.29 -15.48 -17.85
N GLN A 271 -16.58 -16.57 -17.52
CA GLN A 271 -17.12 -17.68 -16.77
C GLN A 271 -16.92 -17.48 -15.27
N LEU A 272 -18.00 -17.15 -14.56
CA LEU A 272 -18.02 -17.00 -13.09
C LEU A 272 -17.44 -18.19 -12.34
N LEU A 273 -17.57 -19.42 -12.87
CA LEU A 273 -17.00 -20.61 -12.28
C LEU A 273 -15.46 -20.58 -12.32
N ILE A 274 -14.87 -20.22 -13.47
CA ILE A 274 -13.42 -20.12 -13.63
C ILE A 274 -12.89 -19.01 -12.72
N GLN A 275 -13.57 -17.87 -12.68
CA GLN A 275 -13.21 -16.79 -11.76
C GLN A 275 -13.14 -17.25 -10.32
N LYS A 276 -14.18 -17.92 -9.80
CA LYS A 276 -14.19 -18.44 -8.43
C LYS A 276 -13.04 -19.41 -8.16
N ILE A 277 -12.76 -20.32 -9.10
CA ILE A 277 -11.67 -21.30 -8.96
C ILE A 277 -10.31 -20.60 -8.90
N VAL A 278 -10.04 -19.72 -9.85
CA VAL A 278 -8.76 -19.00 -9.96
C VAL A 278 -8.57 -18.06 -8.77
N THR A 279 -9.62 -17.34 -8.37
CA THR A 279 -9.64 -16.50 -7.17
C THR A 279 -9.26 -17.30 -5.92
N THR A 280 -9.91 -18.43 -5.69
CA THR A 280 -9.62 -19.31 -4.54
C THR A 280 -8.16 -19.78 -4.55
N ILE A 281 -7.66 -20.22 -5.72
CA ILE A 281 -6.27 -20.69 -5.87
C ILE A 281 -5.25 -19.59 -5.52
N ILE A 282 -5.54 -18.36 -5.95
CA ILE A 282 -4.66 -17.21 -5.79
C ILE A 282 -4.68 -16.67 -4.35
N GLU A 283 -5.86 -16.52 -3.76
CA GLU A 283 -6.05 -16.05 -2.38
C GLU A 283 -5.40 -17.01 -1.37
N LEU A 284 -5.53 -18.33 -1.57
CA LEU A 284 -4.87 -19.35 -0.75
C LEU A 284 -3.33 -19.23 -0.76
N ARG A 285 -2.75 -18.53 -1.74
CA ARG A 285 -1.31 -18.30 -1.85
C ARG A 285 -0.89 -16.91 -1.36
N GLY A 286 -1.79 -16.17 -0.69
CA GLY A 286 -1.51 -14.86 -0.08
C GLY A 286 -1.31 -13.76 -1.11
N MET A 287 -2.06 -13.80 -2.21
CA MET A 287 -2.05 -12.77 -3.26
C MET A 287 -3.46 -12.18 -3.39
N ARG A 288 -3.55 -10.91 -3.78
CA ARG A 288 -4.85 -10.25 -3.99
C ARG A 288 -5.30 -10.48 -5.42
N ILE A 289 -6.59 -10.62 -5.63
CA ILE A 289 -7.15 -10.81 -6.97
C ILE A 289 -8.43 -10.00 -7.13
N GLU A 290 -8.57 -9.42 -8.31
CA GLU A 290 -9.79 -8.75 -8.76
C GLU A 290 -10.25 -9.40 -10.06
N SER A 291 -11.56 -9.52 -10.25
CA SER A 291 -12.12 -10.20 -11.43
C SER A 291 -12.89 -9.23 -12.33
N ALA A 292 -12.88 -9.46 -13.63
CA ALA A 292 -13.56 -8.69 -14.66
C ALA A 292 -14.28 -9.65 -15.63
N MET A 293 -15.50 -9.32 -16.03
CA MET A 293 -16.35 -10.18 -16.85
C MET A 293 -16.09 -10.07 -18.36
N ASN A 294 -15.33 -9.05 -18.78
CA ASN A 294 -14.98 -8.80 -20.17
C ASN A 294 -13.73 -7.91 -20.28
N GLY A 295 -13.20 -7.78 -21.50
CA GLY A 295 -12.01 -6.97 -21.79
C GLY A 295 -12.15 -5.48 -21.47
N VAL A 296 -13.34 -4.89 -21.64
CA VAL A 296 -13.58 -3.47 -21.36
C VAL A 296 -13.49 -3.19 -19.86
N GLU A 297 -14.14 -4.02 -19.05
CA GLU A 297 -14.07 -3.94 -17.59
C GLU A 297 -12.63 -4.16 -17.10
N ALA A 298 -11.90 -5.10 -17.72
CA ALA A 298 -10.51 -5.36 -17.40
C ALA A 298 -9.61 -4.14 -17.63
N LEU A 299 -9.77 -3.43 -18.75
CA LEU A 299 -9.02 -2.21 -19.05
C LEU A 299 -9.34 -1.08 -18.05
N LEU A 300 -10.62 -0.86 -17.74
CA LEU A 300 -11.02 0.15 -16.76
C LEU A 300 -10.45 -0.15 -15.37
N LYS A 301 -10.57 -1.40 -14.92
CA LYS A 301 -10.02 -1.87 -13.64
C LYS A 301 -8.49 -1.77 -13.61
N ALA A 302 -7.82 -2.09 -14.70
CA ALA A 302 -6.36 -2.01 -14.77
C ALA A 302 -5.85 -0.58 -14.64
N LYS A 303 -6.53 0.42 -15.24
CA LYS A 303 -6.15 1.84 -15.10
C LYS A 303 -6.29 2.38 -13.68
N VAL A 304 -7.32 1.93 -12.96
CA VAL A 304 -7.58 2.40 -11.59
C VAL A 304 -6.68 1.69 -10.59
N MET A 305 -6.52 0.38 -10.72
CA MET A 305 -5.89 -0.45 -9.69
C MET A 305 -4.42 -0.77 -9.96
N MET A 306 -3.95 -0.58 -11.19
CA MET A 306 -2.56 -0.84 -11.62
C MET A 306 -2.05 -2.21 -11.13
N PRO A 307 -2.66 -3.31 -11.60
CA PRO A 307 -2.32 -4.66 -11.12
C PRO A 307 -0.86 -5.02 -11.44
N ASP A 308 -0.30 -5.90 -10.62
CA ASP A 308 1.05 -6.44 -10.84
C ASP A 308 1.11 -7.35 -12.06
N ILE A 309 0.00 -8.02 -12.39
CA ILE A 309 -0.16 -8.94 -13.51
C ILE A 309 -1.63 -9.11 -13.91
N VAL A 310 -1.88 -9.37 -15.19
CA VAL A 310 -3.21 -9.68 -15.72
C VAL A 310 -3.27 -11.12 -16.21
N LEU A 311 -4.31 -11.84 -15.82
CA LEU A 311 -4.72 -13.13 -16.39
C LEU A 311 -5.90 -12.85 -17.32
N LEU A 312 -5.73 -13.10 -18.61
CA LEU A 312 -6.68 -12.67 -19.62
C LEU A 312 -7.16 -13.86 -20.43
N ASP A 313 -8.45 -14.16 -20.38
CA ASP A 313 -9.06 -15.15 -21.25
C ASP A 313 -9.10 -14.66 -22.71
N ILE A 314 -8.90 -15.58 -23.65
CA ILE A 314 -9.04 -15.28 -25.08
C ILE A 314 -10.52 -15.15 -25.42
N ASP A 315 -11.30 -16.18 -25.06
CA ASP A 315 -12.68 -16.31 -25.50
C ASP A 315 -13.62 -15.52 -24.57
N MET A 316 -13.74 -14.20 -24.79
CA MET A 316 -14.65 -13.34 -24.02
C MET A 316 -15.67 -12.60 -24.92
N PRO A 317 -16.91 -12.40 -24.44
CA PRO A 317 -17.91 -11.59 -25.11
C PRO A 317 -17.55 -10.09 -25.05
N THR A 318 -18.16 -9.32 -25.96
CA THR A 318 -17.99 -7.86 -26.11
C THR A 318 -16.62 -7.41 -26.62
N MET A 319 -15.54 -7.83 -25.97
CA MET A 319 -14.17 -7.53 -26.35
C MET A 319 -13.29 -8.75 -26.11
N ASP A 320 -12.81 -9.34 -27.20
CA ASP A 320 -11.90 -10.50 -27.23
C ASP A 320 -10.60 -10.19 -26.46
N GLY A 321 -10.03 -11.22 -25.82
CA GLY A 321 -8.73 -11.17 -25.18
C GLY A 321 -7.60 -10.66 -26.09
N PHE A 322 -7.62 -10.94 -27.39
CA PHE A 322 -6.62 -10.39 -28.32
C PHE A 322 -6.70 -8.86 -28.44
N THR A 323 -7.90 -8.35 -28.68
CA THR A 323 -8.14 -6.90 -28.76
C THR A 323 -7.80 -6.23 -27.44
N THR A 324 -8.10 -6.90 -26.32
CA THR A 324 -7.80 -6.42 -24.98
C THR A 324 -6.29 -6.32 -24.76
N LEU A 325 -5.53 -7.36 -25.12
CA LEU A 325 -4.06 -7.37 -25.05
C LEU A 325 -3.44 -6.22 -25.86
N GLN A 326 -3.91 -5.98 -27.09
CA GLN A 326 -3.45 -4.87 -27.90
C GLN A 326 -3.73 -3.51 -27.26
N ALA A 327 -4.89 -3.35 -26.62
CA ALA A 327 -5.23 -2.14 -25.88
C ALA A 327 -4.32 -1.93 -24.67
N PHE A 328 -3.95 -3.00 -23.95
CA PHE A 328 -2.94 -2.94 -22.89
C PHE A 328 -1.58 -2.47 -23.42
N GLN A 329 -1.13 -3.03 -24.54
CA GLN A 329 0.17 -2.68 -25.14
C GLN A 329 0.22 -1.27 -25.75
N SER A 330 -0.92 -0.77 -26.22
CA SER A 330 -1.02 0.56 -26.86
C SER A 330 -1.13 1.69 -25.84
N ASP A 331 -1.43 1.39 -24.57
CA ASP A 331 -1.59 2.37 -23.50
C ASP A 331 -0.28 2.49 -22.71
N GLU A 332 0.31 3.70 -22.68
CA GLU A 332 1.60 3.95 -22.02
C GLU A 332 1.61 3.58 -20.53
N GLN A 333 0.47 3.67 -19.85
CA GLN A 333 0.38 3.35 -18.43
C GLN A 333 0.26 1.85 -18.19
N LEU A 334 -0.29 1.10 -19.15
CA LEU A 334 -0.63 -0.31 -18.98
C LEU A 334 0.35 -1.25 -19.68
N ARG A 335 1.13 -0.78 -20.67
CA ARG A 335 2.01 -1.62 -21.50
C ARG A 335 3.05 -2.41 -20.70
N ASP A 336 3.47 -1.87 -19.54
CA ASP A 336 4.49 -2.50 -18.68
C ASP A 336 3.88 -3.56 -17.74
N ILE A 337 2.55 -3.72 -17.74
CA ILE A 337 1.87 -4.74 -16.94
C ILE A 337 1.98 -6.09 -17.68
N PRO A 338 2.57 -7.12 -17.07
CA PRO A 338 2.64 -8.43 -17.71
C PRO A 338 1.25 -9.05 -17.85
N VAL A 339 0.95 -9.56 -19.04
CA VAL A 339 -0.31 -10.24 -19.35
C VAL A 339 -0.02 -11.71 -19.65
N ILE A 340 -0.74 -12.61 -18.95
CA ILE A 340 -0.74 -14.05 -19.23
C ILE A 340 -2.07 -14.40 -19.88
N MET A 341 -2.01 -14.94 -21.09
CA MET A 341 -3.21 -15.39 -21.80
C MET A 341 -3.69 -16.73 -21.24
N LEU A 342 -4.97 -16.87 -20.98
CA LEU A 342 -5.64 -18.12 -20.67
C LEU A 342 -6.36 -18.59 -21.93
N THR A 343 -6.17 -19.84 -22.31
CA THR A 343 -6.76 -20.37 -23.54
C THR A 343 -7.19 -21.83 -23.40
N SER A 344 -8.27 -22.20 -24.08
CA SER A 344 -8.73 -23.59 -24.18
C SER A 344 -8.03 -24.35 -25.31
N GLU A 345 -7.35 -23.66 -26.23
CA GLU A 345 -6.73 -24.25 -27.41
C GLU A 345 -5.21 -24.35 -27.32
N SER A 346 -4.68 -25.50 -27.73
CA SER A 346 -3.23 -25.77 -27.73
C SER A 346 -2.55 -25.48 -29.07
N ASP A 347 -3.20 -24.70 -29.94
CA ASP A 347 -2.66 -24.39 -31.25
C ASP A 347 -1.38 -23.55 -31.13
N LYS A 348 -0.31 -24.04 -31.75
CA LYS A 348 1.01 -23.42 -31.75
C LYS A 348 1.00 -22.09 -32.49
N GLU A 349 0.16 -21.94 -33.51
CA GLU A 349 0.05 -20.69 -34.26
C GLU A 349 -0.58 -19.60 -33.38
N MET A 350 -1.68 -19.91 -32.71
CA MET A 350 -2.34 -18.98 -31.77
C MET A 350 -1.42 -18.56 -30.62
N ILE A 351 -0.64 -19.49 -30.06
CA ILE A 351 0.35 -19.19 -29.01
C ILE A 351 1.44 -18.23 -29.51
N LYS A 352 1.96 -18.44 -30.73
CA LYS A 352 2.95 -17.52 -31.32
C LYS A 352 2.37 -16.13 -31.48
N THR A 353 1.17 -16.05 -32.03
CA THR A 353 0.44 -14.81 -32.24
C THR A 353 0.24 -14.05 -30.92
N CYS A 354 -0.13 -14.72 -29.82
CA CYS A 354 -0.24 -14.09 -28.49
C CYS A 354 1.08 -13.44 -28.03
N ILE A 355 2.21 -14.14 -28.19
CA ILE A 355 3.52 -13.65 -27.78
C ILE A 355 3.96 -12.47 -28.66
N GLU A 356 3.71 -12.54 -29.97
CA GLU A 356 3.99 -11.44 -30.91
C GLU A 356 3.20 -10.17 -30.57
N TYR A 357 1.97 -10.32 -30.07
CA TYR A 357 1.15 -9.21 -29.58
C TYR A 357 1.53 -8.72 -28.17
N GLY A 358 2.61 -9.22 -27.57
CA GLY A 358 3.16 -8.71 -26.30
C GLY A 358 2.69 -9.47 -25.05
N ALA A 359 2.08 -10.65 -25.19
CA ALA A 359 1.81 -11.49 -24.02
C ALA A 359 3.11 -11.97 -23.37
N THR A 360 3.16 -11.95 -22.04
CA THR A 360 4.31 -12.42 -21.25
C THR A 360 4.40 -13.94 -21.22
N ASP A 361 3.26 -14.63 -21.14
CA ASP A 361 3.16 -16.08 -21.16
C ASP A 361 1.72 -16.50 -21.51
N TYR A 362 1.49 -17.81 -21.63
CA TYR A 362 0.16 -18.38 -21.82
C TYR A 362 -0.08 -19.61 -20.91
N ILE A 363 -1.34 -19.92 -20.66
CA ILE A 363 -1.81 -21.06 -19.85
C ILE A 363 -2.95 -21.76 -20.56
N LEU A 364 -2.80 -23.08 -20.73
CA LEU A 364 -3.85 -23.95 -21.26
C LEU A 364 -4.85 -24.33 -20.17
N LYS A 365 -6.14 -24.13 -20.44
CA LYS A 365 -7.27 -24.58 -19.64
C LYS A 365 -7.66 -26.00 -20.07
N PRO A 366 -7.95 -26.93 -19.13
CA PRO A 366 -7.80 -26.81 -17.68
C PRO A 366 -6.32 -26.93 -17.26
N THR A 367 -5.89 -26.09 -16.30
CA THR A 367 -4.53 -26.12 -15.77
C THR A 367 -4.51 -26.59 -14.31
N GLN A 368 -3.38 -27.15 -13.89
CA GLN A 368 -3.14 -27.43 -12.47
C GLN A 368 -2.81 -26.13 -11.71
N ALA A 369 -3.35 -25.97 -10.51
CA ALA A 369 -3.13 -24.81 -9.65
C ALA A 369 -1.65 -24.46 -9.47
N GLU A 370 -0.78 -25.46 -9.29
CA GLU A 370 0.67 -25.26 -9.13
C GLU A 370 1.32 -24.60 -10.37
N THR A 371 0.86 -24.97 -11.57
CA THR A 371 1.37 -24.43 -12.83
C THR A 371 0.97 -22.97 -13.02
N LEU A 372 -0.30 -22.63 -12.73
CA LEU A 372 -0.80 -21.26 -12.73
C LEU A 372 0.04 -20.37 -11.80
N ILE A 373 0.17 -20.79 -10.53
CA ILE A 373 0.91 -20.03 -9.51
C ILE A 373 2.38 -19.86 -9.88
N ARG A 374 3.01 -20.91 -10.43
CA ARG A 374 4.42 -20.84 -10.86
C ARG A 374 4.61 -19.82 -11.98
N LYS A 375 3.74 -19.79 -12.99
CA LYS A 375 3.80 -18.83 -14.09
C LYS A 375 3.56 -17.39 -13.63
N VAL A 376 2.53 -17.18 -12.80
CA VAL A 376 2.23 -15.88 -12.18
C VAL A 376 3.42 -15.34 -11.38
N LYS A 377 3.99 -16.16 -10.49
CA LYS A 377 5.16 -15.74 -9.68
C LYS A 377 6.37 -15.40 -10.55
N ARG A 378 6.62 -16.18 -11.61
CA ARG A 378 7.73 -15.95 -12.54
C ARG A 378 7.58 -14.61 -13.26
N ALA A 379 6.38 -14.31 -13.78
CA ALA A 379 6.11 -13.06 -14.48
C ALA A 379 6.29 -11.84 -13.56
N ILE A 380 5.76 -11.89 -12.33
CA ILE A 380 5.93 -10.82 -11.34
C ILE A 380 7.42 -10.61 -11.00
N GLN A 381 8.18 -11.69 -10.81
CA GLN A 381 9.63 -11.59 -10.53
C GLN A 381 10.42 -11.01 -11.71
N GLN A 382 10.06 -11.34 -12.95
CA GLN A 382 10.71 -10.80 -14.14
C GLN A 382 10.47 -9.29 -14.26
N LYS A 383 9.23 -8.83 -14.05
CA LYS A 383 8.89 -7.39 -14.01
C LYS A 383 9.73 -6.65 -12.96
N ARG A 384 9.80 -7.18 -11.73
CA ARG A 384 10.63 -6.59 -10.65
C ARG A 384 12.11 -6.48 -11.03
N LYS A 385 12.67 -7.50 -11.69
CA LYS A 385 14.07 -7.47 -12.16
C LYS A 385 14.31 -6.47 -13.29
N GLN A 386 13.32 -6.21 -14.15
CA GLN A 386 13.43 -5.20 -15.20
C GLN A 386 13.42 -3.79 -14.60
N ILE A 387 12.55 -3.51 -13.64
CA ILE A 387 12.48 -2.21 -12.96
C ILE A 387 13.81 -1.87 -12.26
N ILE A 388 14.45 -2.85 -11.60
CA ILE A 388 15.73 -2.65 -10.89
C ILE A 388 16.91 -2.41 -11.84
N LYS A 389 16.82 -2.82 -13.11
CA LYS A 389 17.90 -2.61 -14.10
C LYS A 389 17.79 -1.27 -14.84
N THR A 390 16.62 -0.67 -14.85
CA THR A 390 16.32 0.58 -15.58
C THR A 390 16.34 1.80 -14.66
N ALA A 391 16.22 1.59 -13.34
CA ALA A 391 16.48 2.59 -12.29
C ALA A 391 17.94 2.56 -11.86
#